data_AF-A0A7S0UHZ0-F1
#
_entry.id   AF-A0A7S0UHZ0-F1
#
_cell.length_a   1.000
_cell.length_b   1.000
_cell.length_c   1.000
_cell.angle_alpha   90.00
_cell.angle_beta   90.00
_cell.angle_gamma   90.00
#
_symmetry.space_group_name_H-M   'P 1'
#
loop_
_entity.id
_entity.type
_entity.pdbx_description
1 polymer ?
#
loop_
_entity_poly.entity_id
_entity_poly.type
_entity_poly.pdbx_seq_one_letter_code
_entity_poly.pdbx_strand_id
1 'polypeptide(L)'
;AAASSSPWIMGGKLTEVLPPTAAAFSAAIGIGAEYVGRVAVADGKEVAAASICCASEGEGLLANAERAKAITPVCVGISATATTLSLVVPLLLENAPTRSILNEFYLACPLVSVLSAAVAVLALQDTKVFCDRATSVGNRRFAKSGLVGRTWKSTSEQITGKSSNVRTKWKSFVFSVLPAPLIGAFIPGASLATKSVIVTALAAAQTAYTLADCEYCLARATDAVAIKARSAAVCDTYANQGARSAAILPFTSALSGLCAAATAAIVELPFLETLSASGTLASLTGEMAIVAIFPVFSTLFAAAASVSKARCEVDAEAAVQAASTLALEYSSMDDEDPILRPFRGVTELVRLVITSTMEPYQRVYR
;
A
#
# COMPACT_ATOMS: atom_id res chain seq x y z
N ALA A 1 11.77 46.07 9.64
CA ALA A 1 12.68 46.94 8.87
C ALA A 1 12.12 48.35 8.72
N ALA A 2 11.07 48.58 7.92
CA ALA A 2 10.50 49.93 7.75
C ALA A 2 9.81 50.49 9.01
N ALA A 3 9.11 49.66 9.79
CA ALA A 3 8.48 50.08 11.05
C ALA A 3 9.50 50.37 12.16
N SER A 4 10.59 49.60 12.22
CA SER A 4 11.72 49.80 13.14
C SER A 4 12.57 51.03 12.78
N SER A 5 12.54 51.49 11.53
CA SER A 5 13.19 52.73 11.08
C SER A 5 12.25 53.94 11.02
N SER A 6 10.93 53.75 11.19
CA SER A 6 9.95 54.85 11.17
C SER A 6 10.24 55.99 12.15
N PRO A 7 10.81 55.74 13.35
CA PRO A 7 11.03 56.83 14.27
C PRO A 7 12.31 57.63 13.98
N TRP A 8 13.11 57.23 12.97
CA TRP A 8 14.18 58.05 12.38
C TRP A 8 13.67 59.10 11.37
N ILE A 9 12.47 58.89 10.82
CA ILE A 9 11.99 59.61 9.62
C ILE A 9 10.73 60.43 9.92
N MET A 10 9.88 60.00 10.85
CA MET A 10 8.61 60.65 11.17
C MET A 10 8.44 60.85 12.67
N GLY A 11 8.16 62.09 13.09
CA GLY A 11 8.05 62.51 14.49
C GLY A 11 6.98 61.79 15.32
N GLY A 12 7.04 62.01 16.64
CA GLY A 12 6.52 61.16 17.72
C GLY A 12 5.06 60.64 17.66
N LYS A 13 4.16 61.24 16.88
CA LYS A 13 2.77 60.72 16.77
C LYS A 13 2.66 59.48 15.87
N LEU A 14 3.55 59.33 14.89
CA LEU A 14 3.56 58.14 14.02
C LEU A 14 4.24 56.95 14.71
N THR A 15 5.11 57.22 15.68
CA THR A 15 5.89 56.22 16.41
C THR A 15 5.08 55.49 17.47
N GLU A 16 3.93 56.04 17.89
CA GLU A 16 2.96 55.38 18.77
C GLU A 16 2.09 54.35 18.02
N VAL A 17 1.85 54.56 16.71
CA VAL A 17 0.90 53.74 15.95
C VAL A 17 1.63 52.69 15.09
N LEU A 18 2.77 53.01 14.50
CA LEU A 18 3.47 52.13 13.56
C LEU A 18 4.06 50.85 14.20
N PRO A 19 4.74 50.91 15.36
CA PRO A 19 5.30 49.71 15.99
C PRO A 19 4.23 48.73 16.48
N PRO A 20 3.14 49.15 17.18
CA PRO A 20 2.07 48.23 17.58
C PRO A 20 1.32 47.63 16.39
N THR A 21 1.05 48.41 15.33
CA THR A 21 0.39 47.89 14.12
C THR A 21 1.26 46.89 13.37
N ALA A 22 2.57 47.15 13.24
CA ALA A 22 3.51 46.23 12.62
C ALA A 22 3.68 44.93 13.44
N ALA A 23 3.75 45.04 14.77
CA ALA A 23 3.83 43.88 15.65
C ALA A 23 2.53 43.07 15.64
N ALA A 24 1.37 43.72 15.62
CA ALA A 24 0.07 43.07 15.48
C ALA A 24 -0.08 42.34 14.14
N PHE A 25 0.37 42.96 13.04
CA PHE A 25 0.37 42.32 11.72
C PHE A 25 1.30 41.10 11.67
N SER A 26 2.47 41.20 12.27
CA SER A 26 3.43 40.10 12.41
C SER A 26 2.86 38.94 13.27
N ALA A 27 2.18 39.26 14.37
CA ALA A 27 1.46 38.27 15.17
C ALA A 27 0.34 37.58 14.37
N ALA A 28 -0.42 38.34 13.59
CA ALA A 28 -1.47 37.78 12.73
C ALA A 28 -0.90 36.81 11.68
N ILE A 29 0.26 37.11 11.08
CA ILE A 29 0.96 36.18 10.17
C ILE A 29 1.37 34.91 10.93
N GLY A 30 1.93 35.03 12.14
CA GLY A 30 2.34 33.89 12.95
C GLY A 30 1.17 32.96 13.31
N ILE A 31 0.04 33.53 13.73
CA ILE A 31 -1.19 32.77 14.05
C ILE A 31 -1.78 32.14 12.78
N GLY A 32 -1.81 32.87 11.66
CA GLY A 32 -2.25 32.32 10.38
C GLY A 32 -1.37 31.17 9.90
N ALA A 33 -0.05 31.28 10.08
CA ALA A 33 0.89 30.22 9.75
C ALA A 33 0.70 28.97 10.63
N GLU A 34 0.41 29.15 11.92
CA GLU A 34 0.04 28.06 12.81
C GLU A 34 -1.22 27.34 12.32
N TYR A 35 -2.30 28.08 12.04
CA TYR A 35 -3.56 27.49 11.59
C TYR A 35 -3.37 26.64 10.32
N VAL A 36 -2.74 27.21 9.29
CA VAL A 36 -2.53 26.48 8.03
C VAL A 36 -1.59 25.28 8.24
N GLY A 37 -0.51 25.44 9.02
CA GLY A 37 0.39 24.33 9.32
C GLY A 37 -0.30 23.19 10.08
N ARG A 38 -1.22 23.50 11.01
CA ARG A 38 -2.01 22.51 11.75
C ARG A 38 -3.00 21.77 10.84
N VAL A 39 -3.66 22.48 9.93
CA VAL A 39 -4.57 21.88 8.94
C VAL A 39 -3.78 20.92 8.04
N ALA A 40 -2.64 21.36 7.49
CA ALA A 40 -1.81 20.50 6.63
C ALA A 40 -1.35 19.21 7.35
N VAL A 41 -0.95 19.30 8.63
CA VAL A 41 -0.60 18.11 9.42
C VAL A 41 -1.80 17.20 9.68
N ALA A 42 -2.97 17.78 9.96
CA ALA A 42 -4.19 17.00 10.16
C ALA A 42 -4.57 16.23 8.88
N ASP A 43 -4.52 16.89 7.72
CA ASP A 43 -4.78 16.28 6.41
C ASP A 43 -3.77 15.16 6.12
N GLY A 44 -2.47 15.41 6.34
CA GLY A 44 -1.42 14.39 6.18
C GLY A 44 -1.62 13.18 7.10
N LYS A 45 -2.10 13.40 8.33
CA LYS A 45 -2.41 12.32 9.28
C LYS A 45 -3.66 11.54 8.91
N GLU A 46 -4.68 12.18 8.37
CA GLU A 46 -5.87 11.50 7.85
C GLU A 46 -5.51 10.58 6.69
N VAL A 47 -4.71 11.08 5.73
CA VAL A 47 -4.23 10.30 4.58
C VAL A 47 -3.37 9.13 5.04
N ALA A 48 -2.48 9.34 6.01
CA ALA A 48 -1.67 8.27 6.59
C ALA A 48 -2.54 7.20 7.27
N ALA A 49 -3.52 7.59 8.09
CA ALA A 49 -4.44 6.66 8.74
C ALA A 49 -5.26 5.83 7.72
N ALA A 50 -5.78 6.50 6.67
CA ALA A 50 -6.48 5.84 5.58
C ALA A 50 -5.56 4.87 4.81
N SER A 51 -4.29 5.23 4.62
CA SER A 51 -3.29 4.40 3.93
C SER A 51 -2.98 3.11 4.69
N ILE A 52 -2.84 3.19 6.02
CA ILE A 52 -2.62 2.04 6.90
C ILE A 52 -3.85 1.12 6.91
N CYS A 53 -5.05 1.70 7.02
CA CYS A 53 -6.30 0.94 6.95
C CYS A 53 -6.45 0.20 5.61
N CYS A 54 -6.07 0.85 4.51
CA CYS A 54 -6.05 0.24 3.19
C CYS A 54 -5.04 -0.92 3.09
N ALA A 55 -3.83 -0.74 3.64
CA ALA A 55 -2.82 -1.80 3.66
C ALA A 55 -3.29 -3.02 4.49
N SER A 56 -3.87 -2.78 5.67
CA SER A 56 -4.36 -3.85 6.54
C SER A 56 -5.59 -4.58 5.96
N GLU A 57 -6.49 -3.87 5.26
CA GLU A 57 -7.57 -4.50 4.49
C GLU A 57 -7.02 -5.42 3.39
N GLY A 58 -5.94 -4.99 2.71
CA GLY A 58 -5.24 -5.79 1.71
C GLY A 58 -4.65 -7.07 2.29
N GLU A 59 -3.95 -6.97 3.43
CA GLU A 59 -3.41 -8.12 4.16
C GLU A 59 -4.51 -9.08 4.65
N GLY A 60 -5.63 -8.55 5.14
CA GLY A 60 -6.77 -9.37 5.55
C GLY A 60 -7.38 -10.18 4.40
N LEU A 61 -7.42 -9.62 3.19
CA LEU A 61 -7.84 -10.34 1.99
C LEU A 61 -6.81 -11.38 1.55
N LEU A 62 -5.52 -11.06 1.62
CA LEU A 62 -4.44 -11.99 1.32
C LEU A 62 -4.46 -13.21 2.26
N ALA A 63 -4.69 -13.00 3.55
CA ALA A 63 -4.84 -14.10 4.52
C ALA A 63 -6.03 -15.02 4.19
N ASN A 64 -7.12 -14.46 3.65
CA ASN A 64 -8.24 -15.28 3.15
C ASN A 64 -7.88 -16.03 1.87
N ALA A 65 -7.06 -15.46 0.99
CA ALA A 65 -6.53 -16.17 -0.18
C ALA A 65 -5.65 -17.35 0.24
N GLU A 66 -4.79 -17.19 1.23
CA GLU A 66 -3.95 -18.27 1.79
C GLU A 66 -4.81 -19.40 2.37
N ARG A 67 -5.88 -19.06 3.10
CA ARG A 67 -6.84 -20.05 3.62
C ARG A 67 -7.53 -20.83 2.50
N ALA A 68 -7.93 -20.17 1.42
CA ALA A 68 -8.54 -20.84 0.26
C ALA A 68 -7.54 -21.78 -0.44
N LYS A 69 -6.30 -21.33 -0.61
CA LYS A 69 -5.20 -22.12 -1.18
C LYS A 69 -4.86 -23.36 -0.36
N ALA A 70 -5.06 -23.35 0.97
CA ALA A 70 -4.71 -24.49 1.83
C ALA A 70 -5.42 -25.81 1.45
N ILE A 71 -6.52 -25.75 0.71
CA ILE A 71 -7.23 -26.93 0.17
C ILE A 71 -6.43 -27.59 -0.96
N THR A 72 -5.72 -26.80 -1.78
CA THR A 72 -5.07 -27.28 -3.00
C THR A 72 -3.96 -28.32 -2.75
N PRO A 73 -3.06 -28.17 -1.75
CA PRO A 73 -2.09 -29.22 -1.41
C PRO A 73 -2.74 -30.53 -0.98
N VAL A 74 -3.87 -30.47 -0.25
CA VAL A 74 -4.63 -31.67 0.14
C VAL A 74 -5.17 -32.38 -1.10
N CYS A 75 -5.72 -31.63 -2.06
CA CYS A 75 -6.14 -32.16 -3.34
C CYS A 75 -4.98 -32.83 -4.09
N VAL A 76 -3.81 -32.20 -4.17
CA VAL A 76 -2.62 -32.80 -4.80
C VAL A 76 -2.23 -34.12 -4.12
N GLY A 77 -2.25 -34.18 -2.79
CA GLY A 77 -1.98 -35.41 -2.04
C GLY A 77 -2.98 -36.53 -2.34
N ILE A 78 -4.27 -36.21 -2.38
CA ILE A 78 -5.35 -37.16 -2.73
C ILE A 78 -5.18 -37.67 -4.18
N SER A 79 -4.86 -36.78 -5.12
CA SER A 79 -4.66 -37.16 -6.53
C SER A 79 -3.41 -38.02 -6.72
N ALA A 80 -2.31 -37.69 -6.04
CA ALA A 80 -1.07 -38.45 -6.08
C ALA A 80 -1.27 -39.85 -5.47
N THR A 81 -1.93 -39.94 -4.32
CA THR A 81 -2.26 -41.23 -3.69
C THR A 81 -3.23 -42.07 -4.52
N ALA A 82 -4.24 -41.46 -5.16
CA ALA A 82 -5.11 -42.16 -6.09
C ALA A 82 -4.34 -42.69 -7.32
N THR A 83 -3.34 -41.93 -7.79
CA THR A 83 -2.47 -42.35 -8.91
C THR A 83 -1.56 -43.51 -8.50
N THR A 84 -0.93 -43.46 -7.33
CA THR A 84 -0.09 -44.57 -6.85
C THR A 84 -0.92 -45.82 -6.56
N LEU A 85 -2.12 -45.69 -6.00
CA LEU A 85 -3.06 -46.81 -5.85
C LEU A 85 -3.45 -47.39 -7.22
N SER A 86 -3.74 -46.55 -8.22
CA SER A 86 -4.04 -47.04 -9.58
C SER A 86 -2.88 -47.80 -10.22
N LEU A 87 -1.63 -47.56 -9.82
CA LEU A 87 -0.45 -48.30 -10.28
C LEU A 87 -0.23 -49.62 -9.52
N VAL A 88 -0.52 -49.63 -8.21
CA VAL A 88 -0.28 -50.80 -7.33
C VAL A 88 -1.41 -51.82 -7.39
N VAL A 89 -2.66 -51.37 -7.60
CA VAL A 89 -3.84 -52.23 -7.66
C VAL A 89 -3.68 -53.37 -8.68
N PRO A 90 -3.27 -53.16 -9.95
CA PRO A 90 -3.02 -54.26 -10.89
C PRO A 90 -2.11 -55.37 -10.36
N LEU A 91 -1.01 -54.99 -9.68
CA LEU A 91 -0.01 -55.93 -9.15
C LEU A 91 -0.52 -56.73 -7.95
N LEU A 92 -1.33 -56.11 -7.08
CA LEU A 92 -1.97 -56.82 -5.97
C LEU A 92 -3.05 -57.78 -6.45
N LEU A 93 -3.70 -57.47 -7.56
CA LEU A 93 -4.86 -58.19 -8.07
C LEU A 93 -4.54 -59.41 -8.92
N GLU A 94 -3.33 -59.51 -9.48
CA GLU A 94 -2.85 -60.77 -10.07
C GLU A 94 -2.84 -61.93 -9.06
N ASN A 95 -2.86 -61.63 -7.76
CA ASN A 95 -2.79 -62.61 -6.67
C ASN A 95 -4.14 -62.87 -5.96
N ALA A 96 -5.25 -62.24 -6.38
CA ALA A 96 -6.54 -62.29 -5.66
C ALA A 96 -7.68 -62.97 -6.49
N PRO A 97 -8.49 -63.86 -5.89
CA PRO A 97 -9.50 -64.65 -6.63
C PRO A 97 -10.83 -63.94 -6.91
N THR A 98 -11.12 -62.77 -6.32
CA THR A 98 -12.46 -62.15 -6.33
C THR A 98 -12.59 -61.00 -7.33
N ARG A 99 -13.03 -61.28 -8.56
CA ARG A 99 -13.10 -60.29 -9.68
C ARG A 99 -14.08 -59.12 -9.53
N SER A 100 -15.11 -59.21 -8.68
CA SER A 100 -16.19 -58.20 -8.61
C SER A 100 -15.82 -56.93 -7.85
N ILE A 101 -15.17 -57.07 -6.68
CA ILE A 101 -14.71 -55.94 -5.85
C ILE A 101 -13.63 -55.11 -6.61
N LEU A 102 -12.98 -55.72 -7.60
CA LEU A 102 -11.85 -55.16 -8.33
C LEU A 102 -12.26 -54.05 -9.30
N ASN A 103 -13.38 -54.23 -9.99
CA ASN A 103 -13.86 -53.25 -10.95
C ASN A 103 -14.27 -51.93 -10.27
N GLU A 104 -14.76 -51.99 -9.03
CA GLU A 104 -15.12 -50.79 -8.26
C GLU A 104 -13.89 -49.97 -7.87
N PHE A 105 -12.80 -50.60 -7.44
CA PHE A 105 -11.54 -49.90 -7.12
C PHE A 105 -10.89 -49.25 -8.35
N TYR A 106 -10.98 -49.90 -9.53
CA TYR A 106 -10.50 -49.34 -10.80
C TYR A 106 -11.30 -48.11 -11.27
N LEU A 107 -12.58 -48.01 -10.89
CA LEU A 107 -13.44 -46.86 -11.19
C LEU A 107 -13.32 -45.77 -10.13
N ALA A 108 -13.07 -46.14 -8.86
CA ALA A 108 -12.98 -45.20 -7.75
C ALA A 108 -11.73 -44.31 -7.81
N CYS A 109 -10.55 -44.85 -8.13
CA CYS A 109 -9.31 -44.07 -8.12
C CYS A 109 -9.31 -42.92 -9.16
N PRO A 110 -9.70 -43.12 -10.43
CA PRO A 110 -9.88 -42.03 -11.40
C PRO A 110 -10.91 -41.01 -10.96
N LEU A 111 -12.03 -41.46 -10.40
CA LEU A 111 -13.11 -40.57 -9.98
C LEU A 111 -12.66 -39.66 -8.83
N VAL A 112 -11.97 -40.21 -7.83
CA VAL A 112 -11.40 -39.43 -6.71
C VAL A 112 -10.35 -38.43 -7.21
N SER A 113 -9.46 -38.83 -8.12
CA SER A 113 -8.43 -37.93 -8.69
C SER A 113 -9.05 -36.80 -9.51
N VAL A 114 -10.06 -37.08 -10.34
CA VAL A 114 -10.77 -36.08 -11.16
C VAL A 114 -11.59 -35.11 -10.29
N LEU A 115 -12.28 -35.61 -9.26
CA LEU A 115 -13.00 -34.75 -8.32
C LEU A 115 -12.04 -33.86 -7.52
N SER A 116 -10.91 -34.41 -7.08
CA SER A 116 -9.84 -33.66 -6.43
C SER A 116 -9.33 -32.53 -7.32
N ALA A 117 -9.12 -32.79 -8.61
CA ALA A 117 -8.74 -31.77 -9.58
C ALA A 117 -9.79 -30.67 -9.76
N ALA A 118 -11.08 -31.04 -9.80
CA ALA A 118 -12.16 -30.08 -9.91
C ALA A 118 -12.26 -29.17 -8.67
N VAL A 119 -12.06 -29.72 -7.47
CA VAL A 119 -12.01 -28.95 -6.21
C VAL A 119 -10.79 -28.02 -6.19
N ALA A 120 -9.62 -28.48 -6.64
CA ALA A 120 -8.43 -27.66 -6.77
C ALA A 120 -8.63 -26.46 -7.71
N VAL A 121 -9.31 -26.66 -8.85
CA VAL A 121 -9.67 -25.55 -9.78
C VAL A 121 -10.66 -24.57 -9.15
N LEU A 122 -11.61 -25.04 -8.34
CA LEU A 122 -12.53 -24.15 -7.63
C LEU A 122 -11.79 -23.31 -6.58
N ALA A 123 -10.88 -23.93 -5.82
CA ALA A 123 -10.03 -23.25 -4.85
C ALA A 123 -9.12 -22.20 -5.52
N LEU A 124 -8.59 -22.49 -6.71
CA LEU A 124 -7.83 -21.54 -7.52
C LEU A 124 -8.67 -20.31 -7.89
N GLN A 125 -9.93 -20.48 -8.27
CA GLN A 125 -10.80 -19.34 -8.59
C GLN A 125 -11.12 -18.49 -7.36
N ASP A 126 -11.34 -19.10 -6.21
CA ASP A 126 -11.52 -18.37 -4.95
C ASP A 126 -10.25 -17.61 -4.56
N THR A 127 -9.09 -18.26 -4.68
CA THR A 127 -7.78 -17.66 -4.43
C THR A 127 -7.56 -16.45 -5.35
N LYS A 128 -7.81 -16.58 -6.66
CA LYS A 128 -7.73 -15.48 -7.63
C LYS A 128 -8.64 -14.32 -7.25
N VAL A 129 -9.89 -14.59 -6.87
CA VAL A 129 -10.83 -13.53 -6.45
C VAL A 129 -10.32 -12.78 -5.21
N PHE A 130 -9.76 -13.48 -4.22
CA PHE A 130 -9.20 -12.81 -3.04
C PHE A 130 -7.91 -12.04 -3.36
N CYS A 131 -7.02 -12.61 -4.18
CA CYS A 131 -5.81 -11.96 -4.68
C CYS A 131 -6.15 -10.68 -5.46
N ASP A 132 -7.07 -10.74 -6.41
CA ASP A 132 -7.50 -9.59 -7.22
C ASP A 132 -8.15 -8.51 -6.35
N ARG A 133 -8.87 -8.91 -5.30
CA ARG A 133 -9.42 -7.96 -4.33
C ARG A 133 -8.32 -7.32 -3.49
N ALA A 134 -7.32 -8.09 -3.04
CA ALA A 134 -6.17 -7.57 -2.28
C ALA A 134 -5.33 -6.58 -3.11
N THR A 135 -5.08 -6.90 -4.38
CA THR A 135 -4.36 -6.03 -5.31
C THR A 135 -5.16 -4.79 -5.71
N SER A 136 -6.49 -4.81 -5.64
CA SER A 136 -7.34 -3.65 -5.96
C SER A 136 -7.76 -2.79 -4.75
N VAL A 137 -7.43 -3.18 -3.51
CA VAL A 137 -7.66 -2.31 -2.34
C VAL A 137 -6.90 -1.00 -2.49
N GLY A 138 -7.53 0.13 -2.22
CA GLY A 138 -6.90 1.45 -2.32
C GLY A 138 -7.09 2.15 -3.65
N ASN A 139 -7.32 1.41 -4.75
CA ASN A 139 -7.53 1.98 -6.08
C ASN A 139 -8.67 3.01 -6.09
N ARG A 140 -9.75 2.75 -5.35
CA ARG A 140 -10.87 3.70 -5.22
C ARG A 140 -10.61 4.86 -4.26
N ARG A 141 -9.88 4.60 -3.16
CA ARG A 141 -9.67 5.57 -2.07
C ARG A 141 -8.62 6.61 -2.43
N PHE A 142 -7.64 6.23 -3.26
CA PHE A 142 -6.53 7.10 -3.65
C PHE A 142 -6.51 7.43 -5.16
N ALA A 143 -7.56 7.07 -5.91
CA ALA A 143 -7.68 7.42 -7.33
C ALA A 143 -7.62 8.94 -7.55
N LYS A 144 -6.82 9.35 -8.55
CA LYS A 144 -6.86 10.72 -9.06
C LYS A 144 -8.24 11.01 -9.67
N SER A 145 -8.69 12.27 -9.61
CA SER A 145 -10.03 12.70 -10.05
C SER A 145 -10.44 12.20 -11.45
N GLY A 146 -9.50 12.09 -12.39
CA GLY A 146 -9.75 11.55 -13.73
C GLY A 146 -9.93 10.02 -13.83
N LEU A 147 -9.50 9.27 -12.81
CA LEU A 147 -9.57 7.80 -12.76
C LEU A 147 -10.72 7.27 -11.89
N VAL A 148 -11.39 8.14 -11.13
CA VAL A 148 -12.53 7.77 -10.28
C VAL A 148 -13.64 7.12 -11.12
N GLY A 149 -13.94 7.66 -12.30
CA GLY A 149 -14.97 7.11 -13.20
C GLY A 149 -14.70 5.68 -13.68
N ARG A 150 -13.43 5.23 -13.72
CA ARG A 150 -13.08 3.84 -14.07
C ARG A 150 -13.24 2.88 -12.89
N THR A 151 -13.03 3.37 -11.67
CA THR A 151 -13.09 2.55 -10.45
C THR A 151 -14.49 2.52 -9.83
N TRP A 152 -15.38 3.44 -10.23
CA TRP A 152 -16.78 3.50 -9.83
C TRP A 152 -17.67 2.67 -10.76
N LYS A 153 -17.82 1.39 -10.42
CA LYS A 153 -18.75 0.51 -11.12
C LYS A 153 -20.18 0.75 -10.66
N SER A 154 -21.10 0.92 -11.60
CA SER A 154 -22.55 0.98 -11.32
C SER A 154 -23.03 -0.30 -10.64
N THR A 155 -24.14 -0.25 -9.89
CA THR A 155 -24.68 -1.45 -9.20
C THR A 155 -24.97 -2.57 -10.20
N SER A 156 -25.41 -2.25 -11.42
CA SER A 156 -25.62 -3.21 -12.51
C SER A 156 -24.30 -3.81 -13.01
N GLU A 157 -23.23 -3.03 -13.17
CA GLU A 157 -21.90 -3.55 -13.50
C GLU A 157 -21.33 -4.45 -12.39
N GLN A 158 -21.56 -4.10 -11.13
CA GLN A 158 -21.15 -4.93 -9.99
C GLN A 158 -21.89 -6.27 -9.98
N ILE A 159 -23.21 -6.26 -10.25
CA ILE A 159 -24.00 -7.49 -10.36
C ILE A 159 -23.54 -8.32 -11.56
N THR A 160 -23.33 -7.68 -12.71
CA THR A 160 -22.83 -8.35 -13.92
C THR A 160 -21.46 -8.98 -13.69
N GLY A 161 -20.54 -8.26 -13.04
CA GLY A 161 -19.22 -8.77 -12.69
C GLY A 161 -19.26 -9.93 -11.67
N LYS A 162 -20.14 -9.86 -10.68
CA LYS A 162 -20.36 -10.99 -9.76
C LYS A 162 -20.92 -12.21 -10.49
N SER A 163 -21.90 -12.00 -11.37
CA SER A 163 -22.50 -13.05 -12.17
C SER A 163 -21.50 -13.69 -13.13
N SER A 164 -20.63 -12.90 -13.78
CA SER A 164 -19.58 -13.42 -14.65
C SER A 164 -18.58 -14.26 -13.87
N ASN A 165 -18.19 -13.83 -12.66
CA ASN A 165 -17.27 -14.60 -11.81
C ASN A 165 -17.85 -15.95 -11.39
N VAL A 166 -19.13 -15.99 -11.00
CA VAL A 166 -19.83 -17.26 -10.70
C VAL A 166 -19.91 -18.14 -11.94
N ARG A 167 -20.22 -17.57 -13.11
CA ARG A 167 -20.25 -18.31 -14.37
C ARG A 167 -18.88 -18.88 -14.73
N THR A 168 -17.81 -18.11 -14.54
CA THR A 168 -16.43 -18.57 -14.76
C THR A 168 -16.07 -19.71 -13.82
N LYS A 169 -16.43 -19.63 -12.54
CA LYS A 169 -16.22 -20.74 -11.58
C LYS A 169 -16.87 -22.04 -12.04
N TRP A 170 -18.16 -21.99 -12.39
CA TRP A 170 -18.88 -23.15 -12.89
C TRP A 170 -18.32 -23.67 -14.21
N LYS A 171 -17.97 -22.76 -15.13
CA LYS A 171 -17.33 -23.12 -16.40
C LYS A 171 -16.00 -23.85 -16.11
N SER A 172 -15.12 -23.26 -15.32
CA SER A 172 -13.83 -23.85 -14.95
C SER A 172 -13.99 -25.20 -14.25
N PHE A 173 -14.98 -25.35 -13.37
CA PHE A 173 -15.29 -26.64 -12.74
C PHE A 173 -15.68 -27.70 -13.77
N VAL A 174 -16.64 -27.41 -14.66
CA VAL A 174 -17.10 -28.36 -15.70
C VAL A 174 -15.97 -28.70 -16.67
N PHE A 175 -15.21 -27.70 -17.13
CA PHE A 175 -14.06 -27.90 -18.00
C PHE A 175 -12.87 -28.57 -17.30
N SER A 176 -12.82 -28.59 -15.97
CA SER A 176 -11.80 -29.31 -15.21
C SER A 176 -12.11 -30.81 -15.09
N VAL A 177 -13.40 -31.18 -15.05
CA VAL A 177 -13.83 -32.57 -14.84
C VAL A 177 -13.74 -33.40 -16.12
N LEU A 178 -14.05 -32.80 -17.28
CA LEU A 178 -14.24 -33.54 -18.54
C LEU A 178 -12.96 -33.99 -19.28
N PRO A 179 -11.84 -33.24 -19.31
CA PRO A 179 -10.70 -33.56 -20.19
C PRO A 179 -10.04 -34.90 -19.86
N ALA A 180 -9.78 -35.17 -18.59
CA ALA A 180 -9.08 -36.40 -18.19
C ALA A 180 -9.90 -37.67 -18.53
N PRO A 181 -11.20 -37.78 -18.20
CA PRO A 181 -12.04 -38.89 -18.64
C PRO A 181 -12.16 -39.01 -20.16
N LEU A 182 -12.31 -37.90 -20.88
CA LEU A 182 -12.40 -37.92 -22.34
C LEU A 182 -11.12 -38.47 -22.97
N ILE A 183 -9.96 -37.97 -22.55
CA ILE A 183 -8.66 -38.46 -23.04
C ILE A 183 -8.50 -39.95 -22.71
N GLY A 184 -8.87 -40.39 -21.51
CA GLY A 184 -8.86 -41.80 -21.14
C GLY A 184 -9.78 -42.68 -21.99
N ALA A 185 -10.94 -42.16 -22.40
CA ALA A 185 -11.89 -42.88 -23.25
C ALA A 185 -11.35 -43.09 -24.67
N PHE A 186 -10.68 -42.09 -25.24
CA PHE A 186 -10.17 -42.10 -26.61
C PHE A 186 -8.94 -42.99 -26.84
N ILE A 187 -8.30 -43.51 -25.80
CA ILE A 187 -7.15 -44.41 -25.94
C ILE A 187 -7.64 -45.79 -26.42
N PRO A 188 -7.36 -46.19 -27.68
CA PRO A 188 -7.82 -47.46 -28.22
C PRO A 188 -6.94 -48.63 -27.73
N GLY A 189 -7.55 -49.79 -27.54
CA GLY A 189 -6.83 -51.05 -27.28
C GLY A 189 -6.23 -51.25 -25.88
N ALA A 190 -6.29 -50.26 -24.99
CA ALA A 190 -5.75 -50.36 -23.63
C ALA A 190 -6.72 -51.09 -22.67
N SER A 191 -6.19 -51.95 -21.80
CA SER A 191 -6.95 -52.56 -20.70
C SER A 191 -7.52 -51.48 -19.78
N LEU A 192 -8.64 -51.78 -19.09
CA LEU A 192 -9.29 -50.83 -18.17
C LEU A 192 -8.31 -50.27 -17.11
N ALA A 193 -7.35 -51.10 -16.68
CA ALA A 193 -6.27 -50.73 -15.77
C ALA A 193 -5.37 -49.63 -16.34
N THR A 194 -4.90 -49.77 -17.58
CA THR A 194 -4.04 -48.76 -18.22
C THR A 194 -4.79 -47.44 -18.44
N LYS A 195 -6.09 -47.49 -18.79
CA LYS A 195 -6.92 -46.29 -18.91
C LYS A 195 -7.06 -45.57 -17.56
N SER A 196 -7.31 -46.30 -16.48
CA SER A 196 -7.38 -45.75 -15.11
C SER A 196 -6.10 -45.02 -14.72
N VAL A 197 -4.93 -45.62 -15.00
CA VAL A 197 -3.62 -45.01 -14.70
C VAL A 197 -3.43 -43.70 -15.46
N ILE A 198 -3.78 -43.66 -16.74
CA ILE A 198 -3.60 -42.46 -17.56
C ILE A 198 -4.53 -41.33 -17.08
N VAL A 199 -5.80 -41.64 -16.79
CA VAL A 199 -6.76 -40.65 -16.27
C VAL A 199 -6.33 -40.11 -14.91
N THR A 200 -5.92 -40.99 -13.99
CA THR A 200 -5.45 -40.57 -12.65
C THR A 200 -4.19 -39.71 -12.72
N ALA A 201 -3.23 -40.09 -13.57
CA ALA A 201 -2.00 -39.33 -13.78
C ALA A 201 -2.25 -37.95 -14.40
N LEU A 202 -3.14 -37.85 -15.40
CA LEU A 202 -3.51 -36.56 -16.00
C LEU A 202 -4.22 -35.65 -14.99
N ALA A 203 -5.14 -36.20 -14.20
CA ALA A 203 -5.82 -35.45 -13.14
C ALA A 203 -4.83 -35.00 -12.06
N ALA A 204 -3.86 -35.83 -11.68
CA ALA A 204 -2.79 -35.44 -10.75
C ALA A 204 -1.91 -34.33 -11.33
N ALA A 205 -1.51 -34.43 -12.60
CA ALA A 205 -0.75 -33.36 -13.28
C ALA A 205 -1.53 -32.05 -13.33
N GLN A 206 -2.84 -32.10 -13.60
CA GLN A 206 -3.73 -30.95 -13.55
C GLN A 206 -3.79 -30.34 -12.15
N THR A 207 -3.90 -31.14 -11.09
CA THR A 207 -3.91 -30.64 -9.71
C THR A 207 -2.60 -29.95 -9.35
N ALA A 208 -1.46 -30.51 -9.75
CA ALA A 208 -0.15 -29.92 -9.54
C ALA A 208 0.00 -28.59 -10.30
N TYR A 209 -0.47 -28.53 -11.54
CA TYR A 209 -0.51 -27.28 -12.31
C TYR A 209 -1.37 -26.21 -11.63
N THR A 210 -2.56 -26.58 -11.12
CA THR A 210 -3.42 -25.63 -10.41
C THR A 210 -2.81 -25.11 -9.11
N LEU A 211 -2.03 -25.95 -8.41
CA LEU A 211 -1.26 -25.50 -7.24
C LEU A 211 -0.20 -24.46 -7.65
N ALA A 212 0.54 -24.73 -8.73
CA ALA A 212 1.53 -23.79 -9.23
C ALA A 212 0.89 -22.45 -9.67
N ASP A 213 -0.29 -22.48 -10.30
CA ASP A 213 -1.03 -21.27 -10.67
C ASP A 213 -1.58 -20.52 -9.43
N CYS A 214 -2.01 -21.24 -8.39
CA CYS A 214 -2.38 -20.62 -7.10
C CYS A 214 -1.18 -19.88 -6.49
N GLU A 215 -0.01 -20.52 -6.44
CA GLU A 215 1.22 -19.92 -5.93
C GLU A 215 1.64 -18.70 -6.74
N TYR A 216 1.51 -18.77 -8.07
CA TYR A 216 1.80 -17.64 -8.95
C TYR A 216 0.91 -16.42 -8.62
N CYS A 217 -0.41 -16.63 -8.53
CA CYS A 217 -1.36 -15.55 -8.20
C CYS A 217 -1.14 -15.00 -6.79
N LEU A 218 -0.82 -15.87 -5.83
CA LEU A 218 -0.61 -15.47 -4.45
C LEU A 218 0.70 -14.69 -4.31
N ALA A 219 1.80 -15.16 -4.90
CA ALA A 219 3.07 -14.45 -4.87
C ALA A 219 2.97 -13.03 -5.46
N ARG A 220 2.23 -12.86 -6.58
CA ARG A 220 1.96 -11.55 -7.16
C ARG A 220 1.14 -10.66 -6.21
N ALA A 221 0.11 -11.20 -5.58
CA ALA A 221 -0.71 -10.45 -4.64
C ALA A 221 0.08 -10.05 -3.39
N THR A 222 0.91 -10.93 -2.86
CA THR A 222 1.79 -10.67 -1.72
C THR A 222 2.76 -9.53 -2.02
N ASP A 223 3.38 -9.51 -3.20
CA ASP A 223 4.28 -8.44 -3.61
C ASP A 223 3.56 -7.09 -3.72
N ALA A 224 2.38 -7.07 -4.36
CA ALA A 224 1.55 -5.87 -4.44
C ALA A 224 1.12 -5.35 -3.05
N VAL A 225 0.72 -6.25 -2.14
CA VAL A 225 0.36 -5.88 -0.76
C VAL A 225 1.58 -5.39 0.01
N ALA A 226 2.75 -6.00 -0.18
CA ALA A 226 3.99 -5.55 0.45
C ALA A 226 4.41 -4.14 -0.01
N ILE A 227 4.26 -3.83 -1.30
CA ILE A 227 4.49 -2.47 -1.82
C ILE A 227 3.52 -1.48 -1.16
N LYS A 228 2.24 -1.84 -1.02
CA LYS A 228 1.24 -0.99 -0.36
C LYS A 228 1.57 -0.76 1.13
N ALA A 229 1.94 -1.80 1.86
CA ALA A 229 2.35 -1.70 3.25
C ALA A 229 3.57 -0.78 3.41
N ARG A 230 4.55 -0.90 2.50
CA ARG A 230 5.72 -0.01 2.46
C ARG A 230 5.31 1.44 2.18
N SER A 231 4.44 1.69 1.21
CA SER A 231 3.97 3.04 0.89
C SER A 231 3.17 3.67 2.03
N ALA A 232 2.32 2.88 2.70
CA ALA A 232 1.59 3.33 3.90
C ALA A 232 2.55 3.67 5.05
N ALA A 233 3.60 2.87 5.26
CA ALA A 233 4.62 3.17 6.26
C ALA A 233 5.37 4.47 5.94
N VAL A 234 5.76 4.69 4.67
CA VAL A 234 6.40 5.94 4.23
C VAL A 234 5.45 7.13 4.43
N CYS A 235 4.17 6.99 4.08
CA CYS A 235 3.14 8.01 4.31
C CYS A 235 3.07 8.41 5.80
N ASP A 236 3.02 7.44 6.71
CA ASP A 236 3.00 7.72 8.15
C ASP A 236 4.30 8.37 8.65
N THR A 237 5.46 7.99 8.11
CA THR A 237 6.72 8.66 8.47
C THR A 237 6.72 10.14 8.11
N TYR A 238 6.23 10.52 6.92
CA TYR A 238 6.10 11.93 6.52
C TYR A 238 5.05 12.66 7.37
N ALA A 239 3.91 12.04 7.65
CA ALA A 239 2.90 12.63 8.53
C ALA A 239 3.43 12.86 9.95
N ASN A 240 4.28 11.97 10.48
CA ASN A 240 4.94 12.15 11.77
C ASN A 240 6.04 13.24 11.74
N GLN A 241 6.76 13.37 10.63
CA GLN A 241 7.74 14.46 10.43
C GLN A 241 7.04 15.82 10.42
N GLY A 242 5.93 15.94 9.68
CA GLY A 242 5.09 17.14 9.68
C GLY A 242 4.55 17.46 11.07
N ALA A 243 4.05 16.46 11.81
CA ALA A 243 3.57 16.64 13.18
C ALA A 243 4.68 17.13 14.14
N ARG A 244 5.92 16.63 13.98
CA ARG A 244 7.07 17.10 14.75
C ARG A 244 7.42 18.54 14.43
N SER A 245 7.39 18.93 13.15
CA SER A 245 7.60 20.31 12.72
C SER A 245 6.50 21.25 13.23
N ALA A 246 5.25 20.79 13.25
CA ALA A 246 4.11 21.55 13.74
C ALA A 246 4.09 21.73 15.27
N ALA A 247 4.82 20.91 16.04
CA ALA A 247 4.89 21.05 17.49
C ALA A 247 5.48 22.41 17.93
N ILE A 248 6.28 23.06 17.06
CA ILE A 248 6.91 24.36 17.32
C ILE A 248 5.96 25.53 16.97
N LEU A 249 4.97 25.31 16.11
CA LEU A 249 4.08 26.37 15.62
C LEU A 249 3.35 27.15 16.74
N PRO A 250 2.73 26.50 17.75
CA PRO A 250 2.05 27.20 18.85
C PRO A 250 3.01 28.04 19.69
N PHE A 251 4.26 27.60 19.80
CA PHE A 251 5.28 28.33 20.55
C PHE A 251 5.69 29.60 19.79
N THR A 252 5.88 29.50 18.48
CA THR A 252 6.23 30.66 17.64
C THR A 252 5.10 31.67 17.50
N SER A 253 3.84 31.22 17.40
CA SER A 253 2.68 32.10 17.35
C SER A 253 2.45 32.79 18.70
N ALA A 254 2.57 32.06 19.81
CA ALA A 254 2.48 32.61 21.16
C ALA A 254 3.59 33.65 21.44
N LEU A 255 4.84 33.37 21.04
CA LEU A 255 5.94 34.34 21.15
C LEU A 255 5.74 35.57 20.27
N SER A 256 5.24 35.40 19.05
CA SER A 256 4.92 36.54 18.18
C SER A 256 3.81 37.41 18.78
N GLY A 257 2.77 36.78 19.36
CA GLY A 257 1.69 37.46 20.10
C GLY A 257 2.19 38.15 21.37
N LEU A 258 3.08 37.52 22.13
CA LEU A 258 3.74 38.12 23.29
C LEU A 258 4.54 39.37 22.89
N CYS A 259 5.32 39.30 21.81
CA CYS A 259 6.06 40.45 21.30
C CYS A 259 5.13 41.57 20.83
N ALA A 260 3.97 41.26 20.24
CA ALA A 260 2.96 42.27 19.90
C ALA A 260 2.35 42.92 21.14
N ALA A 261 1.98 42.13 22.16
CA ALA A 261 1.47 42.64 23.43
C ALA A 261 2.51 43.49 24.18
N ALA A 262 3.77 43.05 24.21
CA ALA A 262 4.88 43.80 24.81
C ALA A 262 5.17 45.09 24.06
N THR A 263 5.08 45.10 22.73
CA THR A 263 5.22 46.33 21.92
C THR A 263 4.12 47.32 22.26
N ALA A 264 2.86 46.87 22.36
CA ALA A 264 1.75 47.72 22.76
C ALA A 264 1.93 48.26 24.19
N ALA A 265 2.31 47.41 25.14
CA ALA A 265 2.54 47.83 26.53
C ALA A 265 3.70 48.83 26.67
N ILE A 266 4.78 48.66 25.91
CA ILE A 266 5.95 49.55 25.97
C ILE A 266 5.62 50.94 25.47
N VAL A 267 4.86 51.06 24.38
CA VAL A 267 4.46 52.36 23.82
C VAL A 267 3.58 53.15 24.79
N GLU A 268 2.85 52.47 25.69
CA GLU A 268 1.99 53.09 26.70
C GLU A 268 2.72 53.45 28.02
N LEU A 269 4.02 53.19 28.15
CA LEU A 269 4.77 53.47 29.39
C LEU A 269 5.17 54.95 29.50
N PRO A 270 4.84 55.66 30.61
CA PRO A 270 5.15 57.08 30.81
C PRO A 270 6.65 57.40 30.90
N PHE A 271 7.48 56.37 31.10
CA PHE A 271 8.93 56.48 31.07
C PHE A 271 9.48 56.88 29.69
N LEU A 272 8.83 56.44 28.59
CA LEU A 272 9.26 56.83 27.24
C LEU A 272 8.96 58.29 26.94
N GLU A 273 7.81 58.80 27.38
CA GLU A 273 7.51 60.24 27.31
C GLU A 273 8.57 61.07 28.04
N THR A 274 9.05 60.57 29.19
CA THR A 274 10.07 61.25 30.00
C THR A 274 11.45 61.26 29.33
N LEU A 275 11.82 60.17 28.63
CA LEU A 275 13.04 60.08 27.83
C LEU A 275 12.99 61.00 26.61
N SER A 276 11.86 61.00 25.89
CA SER A 276 11.63 61.84 24.72
C SER A 276 11.69 63.34 25.05
N ALA A 277 11.20 63.73 26.23
CA ALA A 277 11.20 65.11 26.72
C ALA A 277 12.59 65.67 27.00
N SER A 278 13.60 64.80 27.21
CA SER A 278 14.98 65.24 27.46
C SER A 278 15.71 65.74 26.20
N GLY A 279 15.19 65.44 24.99
CA GLY A 279 15.63 66.02 23.72
C GLY A 279 17.09 65.73 23.31
N THR A 280 17.82 64.90 24.06
CA THR A 280 19.22 64.58 23.76
C THR A 280 19.30 63.47 22.71
N LEU A 281 20.30 63.53 21.82
CA LEU A 281 20.54 62.47 20.84
C LEU A 281 20.67 61.08 21.49
N ALA A 282 21.31 61.00 22.66
CA ALA A 282 21.44 59.74 23.41
C ALA A 282 20.08 59.20 23.90
N SER A 283 19.20 60.06 24.43
CA SER A 283 17.87 59.67 24.88
C SER A 283 16.96 59.17 23.75
N LEU A 284 17.00 59.85 22.60
CA LEU A 284 16.29 59.43 21.40
C LEU A 284 16.81 58.08 20.94
N THR A 285 18.14 57.87 20.85
CA THR A 285 18.67 56.56 20.45
C THR A 285 18.32 55.42 21.41
N GLY A 286 18.16 55.71 22.71
CA GLY A 286 17.78 54.72 23.73
C GLY A 286 16.32 54.29 23.62
N GLU A 287 15.39 55.25 23.50
CA GLU A 287 13.97 55.00 23.26
C GLU A 287 13.76 54.17 21.99
N MET A 288 14.49 54.50 20.92
CA MET A 288 14.45 53.81 19.64
C MET A 288 14.89 52.35 19.73
N ALA A 289 15.96 52.09 20.49
CA ALA A 289 16.44 50.74 20.71
C ALA A 289 15.39 49.92 21.46
N ILE A 290 14.73 50.48 22.47
CA ILE A 290 13.72 49.79 23.28
C ILE A 290 12.47 49.47 22.46
N VAL A 291 11.97 50.43 21.67
CA VAL A 291 10.75 50.27 20.85
C VAL A 291 10.99 49.33 19.66
N ALA A 292 12.22 49.24 19.14
CA ALA A 292 12.53 48.38 18.00
C ALA A 292 12.71 46.88 18.35
N ILE A 293 13.09 46.56 19.58
CA ILE A 293 13.43 45.18 19.98
C ILE A 293 12.25 44.22 19.78
N PHE A 294 11.08 44.53 20.34
CA PHE A 294 9.92 43.62 20.30
C PHE A 294 9.31 43.45 18.91
N PRO A 295 9.15 44.49 18.07
CA PRO A 295 8.75 44.34 16.68
C PRO A 295 9.74 43.49 15.87
N VAL A 296 11.06 43.65 16.08
CA VAL A 296 12.07 42.83 15.40
C VAL A 296 11.91 41.36 15.79
N PHE A 297 11.81 41.05 17.09
CA PHE A 297 11.57 39.67 17.54
C PHE A 297 10.23 39.11 17.05
N SER A 298 9.16 39.90 17.05
CA SER A 298 7.86 39.49 16.48
C SER A 298 8.01 39.08 15.02
N THR A 299 8.71 39.88 14.19
CA THR A 299 8.92 39.55 12.78
C THR A 299 9.77 38.29 12.59
N LEU A 300 10.76 38.05 13.46
CA LEU A 300 11.57 36.84 13.44
C LEU A 300 10.73 35.60 13.80
N PHE A 301 9.87 35.69 14.81
CA PHE A 301 8.98 34.59 15.19
C PHE A 301 7.91 34.32 14.13
N ALA A 302 7.37 35.35 13.49
CA ALA A 302 6.45 35.19 12.35
C ALA A 302 7.13 34.56 11.12
N ALA A 303 8.38 34.94 10.83
CA ALA A 303 9.18 34.30 9.79
C ALA A 303 9.47 32.83 10.13
N ALA A 304 9.83 32.52 11.37
CA ALA A 304 10.04 31.15 11.83
C ALA A 304 8.76 30.30 11.74
N ALA A 305 7.61 30.86 12.11
CA ALA A 305 6.30 30.22 11.94
C ALA A 305 5.99 29.93 10.46
N SER A 306 6.34 30.85 9.56
CA SER A 306 6.15 30.68 8.11
C SER A 306 7.03 29.57 7.53
N VAL A 307 8.28 29.44 7.99
CA VAL A 307 9.18 28.34 7.58
C VAL A 307 8.66 27.00 8.11
N SER A 308 8.23 26.95 9.37
CA SER A 308 7.64 25.75 9.96
C SER A 308 6.34 25.33 9.26
N LYS A 309 5.50 26.30 8.88
CA LYS A 309 4.32 26.08 8.05
C LYS A 309 4.69 25.42 6.72
N ALA A 310 5.65 25.99 5.99
CA ALA A 310 6.07 25.44 4.69
C ALA A 310 6.59 23.99 4.81
N ARG A 311 7.30 23.66 5.90
CA ARG A 311 7.70 22.27 6.17
C ARG A 311 6.51 21.35 6.37
N CYS A 312 5.49 21.79 7.12
CA CYS A 312 4.28 21.01 7.33
C CYS A 312 3.51 20.75 6.02
N GLU A 313 3.44 21.74 5.13
CA GLU A 313 2.82 21.60 3.81
C GLU A 313 3.59 20.62 2.92
N VAL A 314 4.93 20.75 2.84
CA VAL A 314 5.78 19.83 2.07
C VAL A 314 5.70 18.40 2.59
N ASP A 315 5.71 18.20 3.91
CA ASP A 315 5.59 16.87 4.51
C ASP A 315 4.20 16.26 4.27
N ALA A 316 3.14 17.07 4.30
CA ALA A 316 1.78 16.62 3.98
C ALA A 316 1.66 16.23 2.50
N GLU A 317 2.22 17.03 1.58
CA GLU A 317 2.25 16.71 0.16
C GLU A 317 3.05 15.43 -0.13
N ALA A 318 4.20 15.24 0.54
CA ALA A 318 5.00 14.02 0.43
C ALA A 318 4.21 12.78 0.92
N ALA A 319 3.45 12.92 2.01
CA ALA A 319 2.55 11.87 2.50
C ALA A 319 1.45 11.54 1.47
N VAL A 320 0.83 12.54 0.85
CA VAL A 320 -0.18 12.36 -0.21
C VAL A 320 0.43 11.71 -1.45
N GLN A 321 1.63 12.12 -1.85
CA GLN A 321 2.32 11.52 -2.99
C GLN A 321 2.67 10.05 -2.72
N ALA A 322 3.15 9.72 -1.52
CA ALA A 322 3.37 8.34 -1.11
C ALA A 322 2.06 7.54 -1.14
N ALA A 323 0.97 8.08 -0.62
CA ALA A 323 -0.35 7.44 -0.66
C ALA A 323 -0.88 7.26 -2.10
N SER A 324 -0.55 8.15 -3.03
CA SER A 324 -0.97 8.03 -4.43
C SER A 324 -0.40 6.78 -5.13
N THR A 325 0.70 6.22 -4.62
CA THR A 325 1.23 4.94 -5.11
C THR A 325 0.31 3.76 -4.78
N LEU A 326 -0.57 3.88 -3.78
CA LEU A 326 -1.60 2.88 -3.46
C LEU A 326 -2.71 2.83 -4.50
N ALA A 327 -2.82 3.87 -5.34
CA ALA A 327 -3.81 3.96 -6.40
C ALA A 327 -3.33 3.33 -7.71
N LEU A 328 -2.06 2.90 -7.78
CA LEU A 328 -1.53 2.22 -8.96
C LEU A 328 -2.28 0.90 -9.15
N GLU A 329 -3.07 0.86 -10.21
CA GLU A 329 -3.75 -0.35 -10.63
C GLU A 329 -2.71 -1.26 -11.28
N TYR A 330 -2.38 -2.35 -10.59
CA TYR A 330 -1.53 -3.39 -11.14
C TYR A 330 -2.34 -4.21 -12.15
N SER A 331 -2.50 -3.68 -13.36
CA SER A 331 -3.23 -4.35 -14.42
C SER A 331 -2.39 -5.47 -15.01
N SER A 332 -2.94 -6.68 -15.03
CA SER A 332 -2.26 -7.93 -15.42
C SER A 332 -1.73 -8.01 -16.87
N MET A 333 -1.78 -6.94 -17.66
CA MET A 333 -1.55 -6.93 -19.12
C MET A 333 -0.42 -5.99 -19.59
N ASP A 334 0.16 -5.16 -18.72
CA ASP A 334 1.24 -4.26 -19.14
C ASP A 334 2.63 -4.86 -18.85
N ASP A 335 3.50 -4.83 -19.85
CA ASP A 335 4.84 -5.42 -19.78
C ASP A 335 5.78 -4.73 -18.77
N GLU A 336 5.40 -3.54 -18.30
CA GLU A 336 6.09 -2.76 -17.26
C GLU A 336 5.49 -2.95 -15.85
N ASP A 337 4.77 -4.05 -15.60
CA ASP A 337 4.27 -4.36 -14.26
C ASP A 337 5.44 -4.44 -13.24
N PRO A 338 5.47 -3.60 -12.19
CA PRO A 338 6.51 -3.64 -11.16
C PRO A 338 6.41 -4.86 -10.24
N ILE A 339 5.39 -5.71 -10.44
CA ILE A 339 5.15 -6.92 -9.67
C ILE A 339 6.13 -8.01 -10.11
N LEU A 340 6.67 -8.74 -9.13
CA LEU A 340 7.44 -9.96 -9.32
C LEU A 340 6.77 -10.88 -10.34
N ARG A 341 7.52 -11.24 -11.40
CA ARG A 341 7.20 -12.34 -12.31
C ARG A 341 7.77 -13.62 -11.69
N PRO A 342 6.99 -14.40 -10.90
CA PRO A 342 7.53 -15.47 -10.07
C PRO A 342 8.22 -16.55 -10.90
N PHE A 343 7.70 -16.84 -12.08
CA PHE A 343 8.34 -17.75 -13.04
C PHE A 343 9.74 -17.28 -13.46
N ARG A 344 9.93 -15.97 -13.70
CA ARG A 344 11.25 -15.42 -14.04
C ARG A 344 12.22 -15.60 -12.87
N GLY A 345 11.77 -15.32 -11.65
CA GLY A 345 12.56 -15.56 -10.43
C GLY A 345 12.97 -17.02 -10.26
N VAL A 346 12.04 -17.97 -10.48
CA VAL A 346 12.36 -19.41 -10.44
C VAL A 346 13.33 -19.79 -11.55
N THR A 347 13.15 -19.31 -12.79
CA THR A 347 14.10 -19.60 -13.88
C THR A 347 15.50 -19.05 -13.61
N GLU A 348 15.58 -17.89 -12.96
CA GLU A 348 16.84 -17.27 -12.57
C GLU A 348 17.53 -18.06 -11.45
N LEU A 349 16.77 -18.52 -10.45
CA LEU A 349 17.27 -19.42 -9.41
C LEU A 349 17.79 -20.74 -9.99
N VAL A 350 17.03 -21.36 -10.91
CA VAL A 350 17.46 -22.58 -11.61
C VAL A 350 18.74 -22.31 -12.40
N ARG A 351 18.82 -21.19 -13.12
CA ARG A 351 20.03 -20.79 -13.86
C ARG A 351 21.22 -20.60 -12.93
N LEU A 352 21.03 -19.94 -11.77
CA LEU A 352 22.07 -19.72 -10.77
C LEU A 352 22.56 -21.05 -10.18
N VAL A 353 21.66 -21.98 -9.88
CA VAL A 353 22.00 -23.33 -9.42
C VAL A 353 22.79 -24.08 -10.49
N ILE A 354 22.34 -24.09 -11.75
CA ILE A 354 23.09 -24.73 -12.84
C ILE A 354 24.50 -24.14 -12.95
N THR A 355 24.61 -22.80 -12.89
CA THR A 355 25.89 -22.10 -13.02
C THR A 355 26.82 -22.42 -11.85
N SER A 356 26.34 -22.38 -10.61
CA SER A 356 27.14 -22.68 -9.41
C SER A 356 27.56 -24.14 -9.32
N THR A 357 26.73 -25.06 -9.83
CA THR A 357 27.05 -26.49 -9.87
C THR A 357 28.06 -26.81 -10.97
N MET A 358 28.05 -26.06 -12.08
CA MET A 358 29.00 -26.22 -13.19
C MET A 358 30.37 -25.57 -12.91
N GLU A 359 30.44 -24.53 -12.07
CA GLU A 359 31.68 -23.83 -11.72
C GLU A 359 32.81 -24.72 -11.15
N PRO A 360 32.56 -25.66 -10.22
CA PRO A 360 33.60 -26.59 -9.75
C PRO A 360 34.04 -27.57 -10.85
N TYR A 361 33.15 -28.01 -11.73
CA TYR A 361 33.52 -28.85 -12.88
C TYR A 361 34.40 -28.10 -13.89
N GLN A 362 34.14 -26.81 -14.09
CA GLN A 362 34.97 -25.95 -14.95
C GLN A 362 36.35 -25.65 -14.36
N ARG A 363 36.50 -25.64 -13.02
CA ARG A 363 37.82 -25.53 -12.37
C ARG A 363 38.64 -26.81 -12.42
N VAL A 364 38.01 -27.98 -12.49
CA VAL A 364 38.71 -29.27 -12.65
C VAL A 364 39.21 -29.48 -14.09
N TYR A 365 38.54 -28.86 -15.06
CA TYR A 365 38.89 -28.96 -16.49
C TYR A 365 39.89 -27.89 -16.99
N ARG A 366 40.23 -26.90 -16.15
CA ARG A 366 41.27 -25.89 -16.42
C ARG A 366 42.57 -26.26 -15.75
#